data_AF-A0A6N0HNH9-F1
#
_entry.id   AF-A0A6N0HNH9-F1
#
_cell.length_a   1.000
_cell.length_b   1.000
_cell.length_c   1.000
_cell.angle_alpha   90.00
_cell.angle_beta   90.00
_cell.angle_gamma   90.00
#
_symmetry.space_group_name_H-M   'P 1'
#
loop_
_entity.id
_entity.type
_entity.pdbx_description
1 polymer ?
#
loop_
_entity_poly.entity_id
_entity_poly.type
_entity_poly.pdbx_seq_one_letter_code
_entity_poly.pdbx_strand_id
1 'polypeptide(L)'
;MDANLDYSKENESTILTRAFSLIGKSFEDISNLSQHPQGEINNKNKGNTDNFIEQHWFGIKNNSTPGLDLLEAGIELKACPLKLSNKTLVVKERTKICSINYLALINETWAKSHVKRKLKKVLFVFYKYNNNNWRKQKIIDTVLWEFSSDELIIETE
;
A
#
# COMPACT_ATOMS: atom_id res chain seq x y z
N MET A 1 20.34 1.26 12.88
CA MET A 1 19.05 0.86 13.50
C MET A 1 18.64 -0.41 12.81
N ASP A 2 18.77 -1.52 13.53
CA ASP A 2 18.58 -2.86 13.00
C ASP A 2 17.16 -3.05 12.48
N ALA A 3 17.04 -3.60 11.27
CA ALA A 3 15.76 -4.02 10.68
C ALA A 3 15.23 -5.31 11.35
N ASN A 4 15.38 -5.41 12.68
CA ASN A 4 14.91 -6.50 13.52
C ASN A 4 13.70 -6.02 14.33
N LEU A 5 12.61 -5.74 13.63
CA LEU A 5 11.29 -5.84 14.23
C LEU A 5 10.51 -6.87 13.42
N ASP A 6 10.56 -8.11 13.89
CA ASP A 6 9.47 -9.05 13.61
C ASP A 6 8.20 -8.37 14.12
N TYR A 7 7.32 -7.98 13.20
CA TYR A 7 6.15 -7.17 13.51
C TYR A 7 4.93 -8.07 13.50
N SER A 8 3.97 -7.79 14.37
CA SER A 8 2.71 -8.54 14.36
C SER A 8 1.77 -7.96 13.32
N LYS A 9 1.24 -8.80 12.44
CA LYS A 9 0.20 -8.43 11.47
C LYS A 9 -1.14 -8.06 12.13
N GLU A 10 -1.27 -8.32 13.42
CA GLU A 10 -2.46 -8.01 14.22
C GLU A 10 -2.33 -6.68 14.98
N ASN A 11 -1.11 -6.19 15.19
CA ASN A 11 -0.86 -5.00 16.00
C ASN A 11 -0.50 -3.79 15.13
N GLU A 12 -1.45 -2.87 15.02
CA GLU A 12 -1.33 -1.61 14.27
C GLU A 12 -0.05 -0.84 14.62
N SER A 13 0.28 -0.67 15.90
CA SER A 13 1.48 0.08 16.29
C SER A 13 2.77 -0.54 15.73
N THR A 14 2.86 -1.88 15.72
CA THR A 14 4.03 -2.57 15.14
C THR A 14 4.05 -2.52 13.62
N ILE A 15 2.87 -2.55 12.97
CA ILE A 15 2.72 -2.36 11.52
C ILE A 15 3.18 -0.96 11.12
N LEU A 16 2.76 0.07 11.85
CA LEU A 16 3.16 1.45 11.60
C LEU A 16 4.65 1.66 11.83
N THR A 17 5.20 1.12 12.93
CA THR A 17 6.64 1.13 13.18
C THR A 17 7.42 0.52 12.01
N ARG A 18 6.94 -0.61 11.48
CA ARG A 18 7.54 -1.24 10.30
C ARG A 18 7.35 -0.41 9.04
N ALA A 19 6.20 0.22 8.84
CA ALA A 19 5.94 1.11 7.72
C ALA A 19 6.88 2.32 7.75
N PHE A 20 7.00 3.00 8.89
CA PHE A 20 7.92 4.13 9.06
C PHE A 20 9.38 3.74 8.79
N SER A 21 9.77 2.50 9.09
CA SER A 21 11.12 2.02 8.79
C SER A 21 11.43 1.90 7.29
N LEU A 22 10.41 1.98 6.40
CA LEU A 22 10.60 2.09 4.95
C LEU A 22 11.18 3.44 4.54
N ILE A 23 10.90 4.51 5.28
CA ILE A 23 11.25 5.88 4.87
C ILE A 23 12.75 5.98 4.63
N GLY A 24 13.11 6.52 3.47
CA GLY A 24 14.50 6.67 3.03
C GLY A 24 15.07 5.45 2.29
N LYS A 25 14.42 4.29 2.32
CA LYS A 25 14.88 3.09 1.59
C LYS A 25 14.49 3.14 0.13
N SER A 26 15.38 2.63 -0.73
CA SER A 26 15.06 2.31 -2.11
C SER A 26 14.43 0.92 -2.23
N PHE A 27 13.83 0.59 -3.38
CA PHE A 27 13.36 -0.79 -3.62
C PHE A 27 14.50 -1.80 -3.62
N GLU A 28 15.70 -1.39 -4.02
CA GLU A 28 16.91 -2.20 -3.86
C GLU A 28 17.21 -2.48 -2.38
N ASP A 29 17.17 -1.46 -1.53
CA ASP A 29 17.39 -1.63 -0.09
C ASP A 29 16.31 -2.53 0.53
N ILE A 30 15.03 -2.32 0.16
CA ILE A 30 13.90 -3.15 0.60
C ILE A 30 14.14 -4.61 0.23
N SER A 31 14.56 -4.89 -1.01
CA SER A 31 14.85 -6.25 -1.46
C SER A 31 16.01 -6.87 -0.70
N ASN A 32 17.08 -6.11 -0.43
CA ASN A 32 18.28 -6.60 0.24
C ASN A 32 18.10 -6.81 1.75
N LEU A 33 17.28 -5.97 2.38
CA LEU A 33 16.97 -6.03 3.82
C LEU A 33 15.76 -6.92 4.13
N SER A 34 15.09 -7.44 3.09
CA SER A 34 13.89 -8.27 3.24
C SER A 34 14.20 -9.55 4.00
N GLN A 35 13.46 -9.79 5.08
CA GLN A 35 13.39 -11.09 5.76
C GLN A 35 12.51 -12.11 5.00
N HIS A 36 11.87 -11.66 3.92
CA HIS A 36 10.96 -12.45 3.07
C HIS A 36 11.42 -12.44 1.60
N PRO A 37 12.67 -12.85 1.29
CA PRO A 37 13.18 -12.78 -0.07
C PRO A 37 12.37 -13.70 -0.99
N GLN A 38 11.59 -13.12 -1.92
CA GLN A 38 10.77 -13.85 -2.90
C GLN A 38 11.52 -14.18 -4.21
N GLY A 39 12.86 -14.15 -4.19
CA GLY A 39 13.72 -14.30 -5.38
C GLY A 39 14.18 -12.95 -5.95
N GLU A 40 14.98 -12.99 -7.02
CA GLU A 40 15.44 -11.77 -7.69
C GLU A 40 14.25 -10.94 -8.18
N ILE A 41 14.35 -9.61 -8.05
CA ILE A 41 13.39 -8.66 -8.62
C ILE A 41 13.25 -8.96 -10.13
N ASN A 42 12.15 -9.64 -10.47
CA ASN A 42 11.87 -10.03 -11.83
C ASN A 42 11.19 -8.88 -12.58
N ASN A 43 11.61 -8.62 -13.81
CA ASN A 43 11.06 -7.57 -14.67
C ASN A 43 9.53 -7.67 -14.84
N LYS A 44 8.96 -8.87 -14.70
CA LYS A 44 7.51 -9.11 -14.76
C LYS A 44 6.72 -8.53 -13.57
N ASN A 45 7.34 -8.38 -12.40
CA ASN A 45 6.68 -7.86 -11.19
C ASN A 45 6.84 -6.35 -11.01
N LYS A 46 7.64 -5.68 -11.87
CA LYS A 46 7.86 -4.22 -11.83
C LYS A 46 6.57 -3.40 -11.99
N GLY A 47 5.53 -3.98 -12.59
CA GLY A 47 4.25 -3.32 -12.83
C GLY A 47 3.33 -3.24 -11.60
N ASN A 48 3.64 -3.95 -10.51
CA ASN A 48 2.82 -3.93 -9.30
C ASN A 48 3.68 -3.65 -8.07
N THR A 49 3.85 -2.35 -7.78
CA THR A 49 4.59 -1.87 -6.62
C THR A 49 3.95 -2.25 -5.28
N ASP A 50 2.62 -2.33 -5.23
CA ASP A 50 1.87 -2.74 -4.04
C ASP A 50 2.33 -4.14 -3.63
N ASN A 51 2.25 -5.09 -4.57
CA ASN A 51 2.71 -6.47 -4.36
C ASN A 51 4.18 -6.55 -3.95
N PHE A 52 5.05 -5.67 -4.49
CA PHE A 52 6.45 -5.65 -4.11
C PHE A 52 6.64 -5.28 -2.63
N ILE A 53 6.00 -4.21 -2.16
CA ILE A 53 6.09 -3.77 -0.77
C ILE A 53 5.42 -4.78 0.17
N GLU A 54 4.25 -5.28 -0.20
CA GLU A 54 3.52 -6.34 0.51
C GLU A 54 4.40 -7.58 0.74
N GLN A 55 5.03 -8.09 -0.32
CA GLN A 55 5.82 -9.31 -0.25
C GLN A 55 7.15 -9.11 0.46
N HIS A 56 7.94 -8.13 0.01
CA HIS A 56 9.32 -7.98 0.46
C HIS A 56 9.42 -7.27 1.81
N TRP A 57 8.44 -6.42 2.16
CA TRP A 57 8.46 -5.74 3.45
C TRP A 57 7.48 -6.32 4.44
N PHE A 58 6.25 -6.64 4.04
CA PHE A 58 5.23 -7.14 4.98
C PHE A 58 5.04 -8.67 4.94
N GLY A 59 5.78 -9.40 4.11
CA GLY A 59 5.64 -10.86 4.01
C GLY A 59 4.20 -11.30 3.70
N ILE A 60 3.46 -10.48 2.98
CA ILE A 60 2.09 -10.76 2.52
C ILE A 60 2.21 -11.50 1.20
N LYS A 61 1.64 -12.70 1.13
CA LYS A 61 1.64 -13.48 -0.11
C LYS A 61 0.65 -12.87 -1.08
N ASN A 62 1.03 -12.77 -2.34
CA ASN A 62 0.10 -12.41 -3.41
C ASN A 62 -0.84 -13.60 -3.62
N ASN A 63 -1.98 -13.57 -2.93
CA ASN A 63 -3.13 -14.40 -3.25
C ASN A 63 -4.18 -13.49 -3.89
N SER A 64 -4.91 -13.98 -4.90
CA SER A 64 -5.94 -13.19 -5.57
C SER A 64 -7.21 -13.01 -4.71
N THR A 65 -7.06 -12.99 -3.39
CA THR A 65 -8.15 -12.89 -2.43
C THR A 65 -8.62 -11.44 -2.36
N PRO A 66 -9.92 -11.14 -2.51
CA PRO A 66 -10.47 -9.79 -2.43
C PRO A 66 -10.55 -9.26 -0.98
N GLY A 67 -9.66 -9.71 -0.10
CA GLY A 67 -9.59 -9.32 1.32
C GLY A 67 -8.70 -8.09 1.53
N LEU A 68 -8.63 -7.61 2.77
CA LEU A 68 -7.63 -6.61 3.18
C LEU A 68 -6.24 -7.23 3.21
N ASP A 69 -5.21 -6.43 2.95
CA ASP A 69 -3.83 -6.93 2.89
C ASP A 69 -3.31 -7.36 4.27
N LEU A 70 -3.71 -6.64 5.33
CA LEU A 70 -3.48 -6.96 6.74
C LEU A 70 -4.84 -7.13 7.43
N LEU A 71 -5.48 -8.27 7.19
CA LEU A 71 -6.86 -8.56 7.59
C LEU A 71 -7.08 -8.42 9.09
N GLU A 72 -6.15 -8.92 9.90
CA GLU A 72 -6.25 -8.95 11.37
C GLU A 72 -6.22 -7.55 11.99
N ALA A 73 -5.43 -6.64 11.41
CA ALA A 73 -5.40 -5.23 11.80
C ALA A 73 -6.47 -4.38 11.08
N GLY A 74 -7.19 -4.97 10.12
CA GLY A 74 -8.17 -4.24 9.32
C GLY A 74 -7.56 -3.16 8.42
N ILE A 75 -6.31 -3.34 7.97
CA ILE A 75 -5.54 -2.35 7.19
C ILE A 75 -5.42 -2.80 5.73
N GLU A 76 -5.70 -1.89 4.81
CA GLU A 76 -5.33 -1.98 3.40
C GLU A 76 -3.99 -1.27 3.15
N LEU A 77 -3.11 -1.84 2.32
CA LEU A 77 -1.85 -1.22 1.90
C LEU A 77 -2.00 -0.62 0.51
N LYS A 78 -1.48 0.59 0.33
CA LYS A 78 -1.44 1.24 -1.00
C LYS A 78 -0.13 1.96 -1.22
N ALA A 79 0.62 1.54 -2.24
CA ALA A 79 1.82 2.23 -2.67
C ALA A 79 1.45 3.34 -3.66
N CYS A 80 1.82 4.58 -3.34
CA CYS A 80 1.44 5.74 -4.11
C CYS A 80 2.67 6.42 -4.73
N PRO A 81 2.82 6.38 -6.07
CA PRO A 81 3.92 7.07 -6.73
C PRO A 81 3.73 8.58 -6.68
N LEU A 82 4.77 9.30 -6.26
CA LEU A 82 4.87 10.74 -6.39
C LEU A 82 5.87 11.11 -7.49
N LYS A 83 5.56 12.15 -8.26
CA LYS A 83 6.46 12.77 -9.24
C LYS A 83 6.76 14.20 -8.84
N LEU A 84 7.93 14.71 -9.27
CA LEU A 84 8.23 16.12 -9.14
C LEU A 84 7.48 16.91 -10.21
N SER A 85 6.76 17.94 -9.79
CA SER A 85 6.05 18.89 -10.66
C SER A 85 6.26 20.28 -10.08
N ASN A 86 6.80 21.22 -10.85
CA ASN A 86 7.05 22.60 -10.39
C ASN A 86 7.69 22.71 -9.00
N LYS A 87 8.71 21.87 -8.74
CA LYS A 87 9.47 21.76 -7.47
C LYS A 87 8.70 21.18 -6.28
N THR A 88 7.43 20.78 -6.44
CA THR A 88 6.67 20.06 -5.42
C THR A 88 6.44 18.61 -5.81
N LEU A 89 6.25 17.74 -4.83
CA LEU A 89 5.86 16.35 -5.09
C LEU A 89 4.34 16.29 -5.23
N VAL A 90 3.89 15.67 -6.31
CA VAL A 90 2.46 15.44 -6.58
C VAL A 90 2.23 13.97 -6.89
N VAL A 91 1.02 13.49 -6.61
CA VAL A 91 0.61 12.13 -6.98
C VAL A 91 0.74 11.95 -8.49
N LYS A 92 1.44 10.88 -8.93
CA LYS A 92 1.69 10.61 -10.35
C LYS A 92 0.44 10.08 -11.06
N GLU A 93 -0.34 9.22 -10.40
CA GLU A 93 -1.51 8.54 -10.95
C GLU A 93 -2.56 8.26 -9.87
N ARG A 94 -3.81 8.01 -10.27
CA ARG A 94 -4.88 7.66 -9.32
C ARG A 94 -4.55 6.37 -8.60
N THR A 95 -4.76 6.35 -7.28
CA THR A 95 -4.63 5.14 -6.47
C THR A 95 -5.84 4.23 -6.68
N LYS A 96 -5.63 3.02 -7.18
CA LYS A 96 -6.68 2.02 -7.29
C LYS A 96 -6.98 1.45 -5.90
N ILE A 97 -8.24 1.48 -5.47
CA ILE A 97 -8.67 0.87 -4.20
C ILE A 97 -9.05 -0.60 -4.40
N CYS A 98 -10.05 -0.88 -5.24
CA CYS A 98 -10.48 -2.23 -5.55
C CYS A 98 -11.04 -2.32 -6.98
N SER A 99 -11.13 -3.54 -7.52
CA SER A 99 -11.93 -3.79 -8.71
C SER A 99 -13.42 -3.87 -8.33
N ILE A 100 -14.31 -3.42 -9.22
CA ILE A 100 -15.76 -3.50 -9.01
C ILE A 100 -16.26 -4.83 -9.55
N ASN A 101 -16.94 -5.62 -8.71
CA ASN A 101 -17.65 -6.81 -9.15
C ASN A 101 -19.12 -6.44 -9.41
N TYR A 102 -19.48 -6.17 -10.67
CA TYR A 102 -20.82 -5.72 -11.04
C TYR A 102 -21.95 -6.69 -10.65
N LEU A 103 -21.67 -8.00 -10.67
CA LEU A 103 -22.65 -9.03 -10.30
C LEU A 103 -22.90 -9.08 -8.79
N ALA A 104 -21.87 -8.78 -7.98
CA ALA A 104 -22.03 -8.68 -6.54
C ALA A 104 -22.57 -7.31 -6.10
N LEU A 105 -22.20 -6.25 -6.83
CA LEU A 105 -22.52 -4.85 -6.49
C LEU A 105 -24.02 -4.59 -6.32
N ILE A 106 -24.87 -5.24 -7.12
CA ILE A 106 -26.33 -5.09 -7.02
C ILE A 106 -26.90 -5.52 -5.65
N ASN A 107 -26.15 -6.33 -4.90
CA ASN A 107 -26.51 -6.82 -3.57
C ASN A 107 -25.74 -6.10 -2.45
N GLU A 108 -24.91 -5.09 -2.78
CA GLU A 108 -24.16 -4.31 -1.79
C GLU A 108 -24.92 -3.06 -1.35
N THR A 109 -24.87 -2.75 -0.06
CA THR A 109 -25.20 -1.42 0.46
C THR A 109 -23.91 -0.68 0.79
N TRP A 110 -23.92 0.66 0.81
CA TRP A 110 -22.72 1.44 1.19
C TRP A 110 -22.08 0.92 2.48
N ALA A 111 -22.88 0.73 3.52
CA ALA A 111 -22.44 0.26 4.83
C ALA A 111 -21.74 -1.10 4.81
N LYS A 112 -22.11 -2.00 3.89
CA LYS A 112 -21.56 -3.37 3.78
C LYS A 112 -20.73 -3.58 2.52
N SER A 113 -20.46 -2.51 1.76
CA SER A 113 -19.81 -2.59 0.46
C SER A 113 -18.35 -3.02 0.56
N HIS A 114 -17.87 -3.69 -0.49
CA HIS A 114 -16.47 -4.10 -0.58
C HIS A 114 -15.53 -2.88 -0.54
N VAL A 115 -15.89 -1.81 -1.25
CA VAL A 115 -15.11 -0.58 -1.31
C VAL A 115 -15.03 0.13 0.05
N LYS A 116 -16.14 0.24 0.80
CA LYS A 116 -16.13 0.86 2.14
C LYS A 116 -15.26 0.08 3.12
N ARG A 117 -15.28 -1.26 3.03
CA ARG A 117 -14.37 -2.11 3.82
C ARG A 117 -12.89 -1.83 3.51
N LYS A 118 -12.55 -1.73 2.22
CA LYS A 118 -11.18 -1.41 1.74
C LYS A 118 -10.75 0.01 2.12
N LEU A 119 -11.66 0.97 2.12
CA LEU A 119 -11.39 2.37 2.48
C LEU A 119 -11.30 2.62 3.99
N LYS A 120 -11.88 1.74 4.82
CA LYS A 120 -12.01 1.98 6.27
C LYS A 120 -10.70 2.43 6.92
N LYS A 121 -9.59 1.80 6.55
CA LYS A 121 -8.26 2.09 7.07
C LYS A 121 -7.21 1.73 6.03
N VAL A 122 -6.50 2.73 5.53
CA VAL A 122 -5.52 2.60 4.44
C VAL A 122 -4.17 3.11 4.91
N LEU A 123 -3.16 2.24 4.88
CA LEU A 123 -1.77 2.58 5.07
C LEU A 123 -1.16 2.91 3.71
N PHE A 124 -0.97 4.20 3.47
CA PHE A 124 -0.30 4.71 2.28
C PHE A 124 1.22 4.65 2.44
N VAL A 125 1.89 4.15 1.41
CA VAL A 125 3.36 4.16 1.29
C VAL A 125 3.72 5.01 0.07
N PHE A 126 4.22 6.22 0.31
CA PHE A 126 4.57 7.15 -0.75
C PHE A 126 6.01 6.94 -1.20
N TYR A 127 6.22 6.90 -2.51
CA TYR A 127 7.55 6.74 -3.09
C TYR A 127 7.80 7.70 -4.24
N LYS A 128 9.04 8.19 -4.36
CA LYS A 128 9.45 9.02 -5.49
C LYS A 128 9.62 8.16 -6.74
N TYR A 129 8.81 8.44 -7.76
CA TYR A 129 8.87 7.80 -9.06
C TYR A 129 10.20 8.11 -9.77
N ASN A 130 10.83 7.06 -10.29
CA ASN A 130 12.10 7.09 -11.02
C ASN A 130 11.95 6.33 -12.34
N ASN A 131 11.73 7.08 -13.42
CA ASN A 131 11.52 6.51 -14.74
C ASN A 131 12.73 5.71 -15.28
N ASN A 132 13.93 6.01 -14.79
CA ASN A 132 15.17 5.44 -15.32
C ASN A 132 15.52 4.12 -14.63
N ASN A 133 15.15 3.96 -13.36
CA ASN A 133 15.49 2.76 -12.61
C ASN A 133 14.47 2.48 -11.49
N TRP A 134 13.65 1.47 -11.72
CA TRP A 134 12.65 0.96 -10.76
C TRP A 134 13.26 0.52 -9.42
N ARG A 135 14.52 0.06 -9.39
CA ARG A 135 15.17 -0.32 -8.12
C ARG A 135 15.49 0.89 -7.25
N LYS A 136 15.67 2.07 -7.86
CA LYS A 136 16.01 3.34 -7.20
C LYS A 136 14.79 4.17 -6.81
N GLN A 137 13.59 3.59 -6.87
CA GLN A 137 12.39 4.20 -6.31
C GLN A 137 12.57 4.34 -4.81
N LYS A 138 12.50 5.55 -4.28
CA LYS A 138 12.79 5.84 -2.87
C LYS A 138 11.51 6.09 -2.10
N ILE A 139 11.30 5.39 -1.00
CA ILE A 139 10.20 5.68 -0.07
C ILE A 139 10.48 7.02 0.60
N ILE A 140 9.50 7.90 0.56
CA ILE A 140 9.60 9.26 1.06
C ILE A 140 8.74 9.47 2.32
N ASP A 141 7.63 8.76 2.43
CA ASP A 141 6.70 8.92 3.56
C ASP A 141 5.75 7.73 3.67
N THR A 142 5.13 7.58 4.84
CA THR A 142 4.05 6.62 5.10
C THR A 142 2.98 7.24 5.99
N VAL A 143 1.71 7.07 5.65
CA VAL A 143 0.59 7.65 6.40
C VAL A 143 -0.50 6.61 6.61
N LEU A 144 -0.95 6.43 7.85
CA LEU A 144 -2.19 5.74 8.13
C LEU A 144 -3.34 6.72 8.02
N TRP A 145 -4.25 6.45 7.10
CA TRP A 145 -5.48 7.20 6.94
C TRP A 145 -6.67 6.33 7.33
N GLU A 146 -7.61 6.91 8.06
CA GLU A 146 -8.85 6.26 8.45
C GLU A 146 -10.04 7.02 7.86
N PHE A 147 -10.98 6.29 7.30
CA PHE A 147 -12.20 6.86 6.75
C PHE A 147 -13.06 7.40 7.91
N SER A 148 -13.21 8.73 8.00
CA SER A 148 -14.07 9.35 9.00
C SER A 148 -15.55 9.26 8.58
N SER A 149 -16.46 9.22 9.55
CA SER A 149 -17.91 9.21 9.30
C SER A 149 -18.42 10.46 8.59
N ASP A 150 -17.64 11.53 8.62
CA ASP A 150 -18.03 12.89 8.23
C ASP A 150 -17.50 13.26 6.83
N GLU A 151 -16.81 12.34 6.15
CA GLU A 151 -16.48 12.55 4.73
C GLU A 151 -17.77 12.60 3.91
N LEU A 152 -18.00 13.76 3.30
CA LEU A 152 -19.11 14.01 2.40
C LEU A 152 -19.28 12.83 1.45
N ILE A 153 -20.38 12.10 1.62
CA ILE A 153 -20.97 11.35 0.51
C ILE A 153 -21.14 12.40 -0.57
N ILE A 154 -20.56 12.18 -1.75
CA ILE A 154 -20.73 13.09 -2.88
C ILE A 154 -22.23 13.15 -3.15
N GLU A 155 -22.89 14.17 -2.60
CA GLU A 155 -24.27 14.51 -2.90
C GLU A 155 -24.21 15.20 -4.25
N THR A 156 -24.60 14.47 -5.29
CA THR A 156 -24.91 15.09 -6.57
C THR A 156 -26.22 15.85 -6.39
N GLU A 157 -26.19 17.16 -6.68
CA GLU A 157 -27.41 17.98 -6.84
C GLU A 157 -28.38 17.38 -7.86
#